data_AF-A0A1F6YWJ8-F1
#
_entry.id   AF-A0A1F6YWJ8-F1
#
_cell.length_a   1.000
_cell.length_b   1.000
_cell.length_c   1.000
_cell.angle_alpha   90.00
_cell.angle_beta   90.00
_cell.angle_gamma   90.00
#
_symmetry.space_group_name_H-M   'P 1'
#
loop_
_entity.id
_entity.type
_entity.pdbx_description
1 polymer ?
#
loop_
_entity_poly.entity_id
_entity_poly.type
_entity_poly.pdbx_seq_one_letter_code
_entity_poly.pdbx_strand_id
1 'polypeptide(L)'
;MIKKVKEKEKAIALRKEGKTYSDILRAIPVAKSTLSIWLRSVGMAKAQKQIFTKAKRLASLRGGQAKKKQRIEKQEKIFFEAKSEIKNLSIKEFFLIGVVLYWAEGTKEKQYRPGSPTAFSNMDPKMIILFLKWLDEICKIPNNMILFEIMIHASHKERIDEVRQFWSKTTGFSVDNFSKVYLKNNKIKKTNRKNTGEKYHGVLKIMVRRSSNLVRKIAGWSDGIFEKIANNK
;
A
#
# COMPACT_ATOMS: atom_id res chain seq x y z
N MET A 1 -31.90 -7.60 55.56
CA MET A 1 -32.17 -7.64 54.10
C MET A 1 -33.38 -8.53 53.84
N ILE A 2 -34.44 -7.98 53.23
CA ILE A 2 -35.60 -8.77 52.80
C ILE A 2 -35.13 -9.74 51.70
N LYS A 3 -35.24 -11.05 51.94
CA LYS A 3 -34.90 -12.07 50.95
C LYS A 3 -35.99 -12.10 49.87
N LYS A 4 -35.70 -11.52 48.70
CA LYS A 4 -36.55 -11.56 47.49
C LYS A 4 -36.44 -12.91 46.78
N VAL A 5 -36.94 -13.97 47.43
CA VAL A 5 -36.78 -15.36 46.96
C VAL A 5 -37.58 -15.63 45.68
N LYS A 6 -38.83 -15.15 45.61
CA LYS A 6 -39.71 -15.35 44.45
C LYS A 6 -39.14 -14.67 43.19
N GLU A 7 -38.63 -13.46 43.33
CA GLU A 7 -38.01 -12.71 42.24
C GLU A 7 -36.70 -13.37 41.79
N LYS A 8 -35.93 -13.94 42.72
CA LYS A 8 -34.72 -14.71 42.39
C LYS A 8 -35.06 -15.96 41.58
N GLU A 9 -36.03 -16.75 42.01
CA GLU A 9 -36.45 -17.97 41.29
C GLU A 9 -36.98 -17.64 39.88
N LYS A 10 -37.82 -16.61 39.76
CA LYS A 10 -38.32 -16.12 38.47
C LYS A 10 -37.18 -15.64 37.56
N ALA A 11 -36.19 -14.94 38.10
CA ALA A 11 -35.02 -14.52 37.35
C ALA A 11 -34.20 -15.72 36.82
N ILE A 12 -34.05 -16.77 37.63
CA ILE A 12 -33.34 -18.00 37.24
C ILE A 12 -34.08 -18.73 36.12
N ALA A 13 -35.41 -18.88 36.22
CA ALA A 13 -36.23 -19.50 35.20
C ALA A 13 -36.12 -18.76 33.85
N LEU A 14 -36.34 -17.44 33.87
CA LEU A 14 -36.20 -16.58 32.68
C LEU A 14 -34.78 -16.65 32.09
N ARG A 15 -33.75 -16.78 32.94
CA ARG A 15 -32.37 -16.90 32.48
C ARG A 15 -32.11 -18.23 31.76
N LYS A 16 -32.68 -19.33 32.27
CA LYS A 16 -32.60 -20.66 31.64
C LYS A 16 -33.37 -20.71 30.32
N GLU A 17 -34.49 -20.00 30.22
CA GLU A 17 -35.24 -19.78 28.97
C GLU A 17 -34.50 -18.93 27.93
N GLY A 18 -33.36 -18.31 28.31
CA GLY A 18 -32.51 -17.56 27.40
C GLY A 18 -32.66 -16.04 27.44
N LYS A 19 -33.47 -15.48 28.34
CA LYS A 19 -33.65 -14.03 28.47
C LYS A 19 -32.36 -13.32 28.89
N THR A 20 -32.14 -12.11 28.39
CA THR A 20 -30.97 -11.28 28.75
C THR A 20 -31.18 -10.63 30.12
N TYR A 21 -30.11 -10.10 30.72
CA TYR A 21 -30.22 -9.35 31.97
C TYR A 21 -31.15 -8.13 31.81
N SER A 22 -31.11 -7.46 30.65
CA SER A 22 -31.98 -6.33 30.35
C SER A 22 -33.46 -6.74 30.26
N ASP A 23 -33.76 -7.89 29.65
CA ASP A 23 -35.13 -8.42 29.56
C ASP A 23 -35.66 -8.80 30.94
N ILE A 24 -34.81 -9.42 31.78
CA ILE A 24 -35.17 -9.82 33.14
C ILE A 24 -35.39 -8.59 34.03
N LEU A 25 -34.56 -7.54 33.91
CA LEU A 25 -34.75 -6.28 34.65
C LEU A 25 -36.03 -5.54 34.26
N ARG A 26 -36.51 -5.70 33.02
CA ARG A 26 -37.81 -5.17 32.59
C ARG A 26 -38.98 -5.91 33.23
N ALA A 27 -38.82 -7.21 33.46
CA ALA A 27 -39.85 -8.07 34.06
C ALA A 27 -39.80 -8.14 35.60
N ILE A 28 -38.64 -7.84 36.19
CA ILE A 28 -38.36 -7.94 37.63
C ILE A 28 -37.60 -6.68 38.06
N PRO A 29 -38.25 -5.75 38.77
CA PRO A 29 -37.65 -4.48 39.19
C PRO A 29 -36.73 -4.70 40.40
N VAL A 30 -35.49 -5.11 40.12
CA VAL A 30 -34.40 -5.24 41.09
C VAL A 30 -33.18 -4.47 40.62
N ALA A 31 -32.29 -4.10 41.54
CA ALA A 31 -31.02 -3.50 41.16
C ALA A 31 -30.21 -4.45 40.27
N LYS A 32 -29.51 -3.89 39.27
CA LYS A 32 -28.66 -4.67 38.34
C LYS A 32 -27.58 -5.47 39.07
N SER A 33 -27.03 -4.92 40.15
CA SER A 33 -26.06 -5.59 41.04
C SER A 33 -26.67 -6.84 41.70
N THR A 34 -27.90 -6.73 42.19
CA THR A 34 -28.66 -7.85 42.79
C THR A 34 -28.92 -8.96 41.78
N LEU A 35 -29.40 -8.62 40.58
CA LEU A 35 -29.62 -9.59 39.51
C LEU A 35 -28.33 -10.30 39.09
N SER A 36 -27.21 -9.56 39.06
CA SER A 36 -25.89 -10.12 38.74
C SER A 36 -25.44 -11.18 39.75
N ILE A 37 -25.64 -10.91 41.04
CA ILE A 37 -25.33 -11.86 42.11
C ILE A 37 -26.20 -13.12 41.97
N TRP A 38 -27.49 -12.96 41.72
CA TRP A 38 -28.43 -14.08 41.61
C TRP A 38 -28.16 -15.00 40.43
N LEU A 39 -27.76 -14.44 39.28
CA LEU A 39 -27.54 -15.18 38.04
C LEU A 39 -26.08 -15.57 37.82
N ARG A 40 -25.18 -15.28 38.76
CA ARG A 40 -23.73 -15.52 38.63
C ARG A 40 -23.39 -16.96 38.28
N SER A 41 -24.10 -17.93 38.86
CA SER A 41 -23.91 -19.37 38.63
C SER A 41 -24.91 -19.97 37.63
N VAL A 42 -25.78 -19.16 37.01
CA VAL A 42 -26.85 -19.62 36.13
C VAL A 42 -26.46 -19.45 34.66
N GLY A 43 -26.17 -20.57 34.01
CA GLY A 43 -25.94 -20.61 32.57
C GLY A 43 -27.19 -20.23 31.77
N MET A 44 -26.97 -19.69 30.56
CA MET A 44 -28.02 -19.49 29.55
C MET A 44 -28.12 -20.76 28.68
N ALA A 45 -29.31 -21.07 28.15
CA ALA A 45 -29.48 -22.11 27.13
C ALA A 45 -28.47 -21.97 25.96
N LYS A 46 -27.87 -23.10 25.56
CA LYS A 46 -26.78 -23.17 24.57
C LYS A 46 -27.17 -22.57 23.20
N ALA A 47 -28.39 -22.88 22.72
CA ALA A 47 -28.93 -22.35 21.46
C ALA A 47 -29.00 -20.81 21.47
N GLN A 48 -29.50 -20.24 22.57
CA GLN A 48 -29.61 -18.80 22.73
C GLN A 48 -28.23 -18.12 22.85
N LYS A 49 -27.27 -18.74 23.54
CA LYS A 49 -25.88 -18.27 23.60
C LYS A 49 -25.23 -18.21 22.21
N GLN A 50 -25.54 -19.16 21.33
CA GLN A 50 -25.05 -19.18 19.95
C GLN A 50 -25.68 -18.10 19.08
N ILE A 51 -27.00 -17.87 19.20
CA ILE A 51 -27.72 -16.77 18.53
C ILE A 51 -27.09 -15.43 18.89
N PHE A 52 -26.86 -15.15 20.18
CA PHE A 52 -26.24 -13.90 20.62
C PHE A 52 -24.80 -13.75 20.11
N THR A 53 -24.01 -14.83 20.09
CA THR A 53 -22.65 -14.81 19.55
C THR A 53 -22.66 -14.48 18.05
N LYS A 54 -23.58 -15.08 17.29
CA LYS A 54 -23.77 -14.80 15.87
C LYS A 54 -24.20 -13.36 15.64
N ALA A 55 -25.17 -12.86 16.42
CA ALA A 55 -25.64 -11.48 16.34
C ALA A 55 -24.52 -10.46 16.65
N LYS A 56 -23.72 -10.70 17.69
CA LYS A 56 -22.53 -9.88 18.01
C LYS A 56 -21.50 -9.88 16.88
N ARG A 57 -21.23 -11.05 16.29
CA ARG A 57 -20.33 -11.17 15.14
C ARG A 57 -20.86 -10.39 13.93
N LEU A 58 -22.15 -10.51 13.62
CA LEU A 58 -22.79 -9.77 12.52
C LEU A 58 -22.76 -8.25 12.77
N ALA A 59 -23.04 -7.80 14.00
CA ALA A 59 -22.93 -6.40 14.37
C ALA A 59 -21.49 -5.87 14.24
N SER A 60 -20.50 -6.66 14.68
CA SER A 60 -19.08 -6.34 14.53
C SER A 60 -18.67 -6.26 13.06
N LEU A 61 -19.11 -7.20 12.21
CA LEU A 61 -18.87 -7.18 10.77
C LEU A 61 -19.51 -5.95 10.11
N ARG A 62 -20.77 -5.61 10.45
CA ARG A 62 -21.45 -4.41 9.97
C ARG A 62 -20.71 -3.13 10.38
N GLY A 63 -20.30 -3.03 11.64
CA GLY A 63 -19.50 -1.91 12.13
C GLY A 63 -18.14 -1.82 11.44
N GLY A 64 -17.50 -2.96 11.18
CA GLY A 64 -16.25 -3.04 10.40
C GLY A 64 -16.42 -2.60 8.95
N GLN A 65 -17.50 -3.01 8.29
CA GLN A 65 -17.87 -2.58 6.93
C GLN A 65 -18.15 -1.08 6.88
N ALA A 66 -18.90 -0.53 7.84
CA ALA A 66 -19.16 0.90 7.93
C ALA A 66 -17.86 1.70 8.10
N LYS A 67 -16.97 1.29 9.01
CA LYS A 67 -15.65 1.92 9.17
C LYS A 67 -14.78 1.79 7.94
N LYS A 68 -14.82 0.65 7.24
CA LYS A 68 -14.10 0.46 5.97
C LYS A 68 -14.61 1.43 4.91
N LYS A 69 -15.93 1.57 4.75
CA LYS A 69 -16.55 2.52 3.82
C LYS A 69 -16.14 3.96 4.14
N GLN A 70 -16.26 4.39 5.39
CA GLN A 70 -15.83 5.73 5.82
C GLN A 70 -14.35 6.00 5.53
N ARG A 71 -13.47 5.00 5.72
CA ARG A 71 -12.04 5.15 5.40
C ARG A 71 -11.78 5.27 3.90
N ILE A 72 -12.51 4.53 3.06
CA ILE A 72 -12.39 4.62 1.60
C ILE A 72 -12.85 5.99 1.13
N GLU A 73 -14.01 6.46 1.59
CA GLU A 73 -14.54 7.80 1.24
C GLU A 73 -13.58 8.92 1.68
N LYS A 74 -13.05 8.82 2.91
CA LYS A 74 -12.05 9.79 3.39
C LYS A 74 -10.76 9.73 2.57
N GLN A 75 -10.30 8.55 2.20
CA GLN A 75 -9.11 8.37 1.37
C GLN A 75 -9.30 8.97 -0.03
N GLU A 76 -10.45 8.73 -0.66
CA GLU A 76 -10.77 9.29 -1.97
C GLU A 76 -10.82 10.81 -1.93
N LYS A 77 -11.48 11.38 -0.91
CA LYS A 77 -11.53 12.83 -0.71
C LYS A 77 -10.13 13.44 -0.59
N ILE A 78 -9.32 12.95 0.35
CA ILE A 78 -7.93 13.43 0.54
C ILE A 78 -7.13 13.27 -0.75
N PHE A 79 -7.28 12.15 -1.46
CA PHE A 79 -6.56 11.90 -2.70
C PHE A 79 -6.90 12.92 -3.78
N PHE A 80 -8.19 13.21 -4.01
CA PHE A 80 -8.60 14.18 -5.04
C PHE A 80 -8.23 15.62 -4.67
N GLU A 81 -8.38 16.00 -3.39
CA GLU A 81 -7.95 17.31 -2.89
C GLU A 81 -6.44 17.49 -3.10
N ALA A 82 -5.61 16.59 -2.58
CA ALA A 82 -4.16 16.67 -2.72
C ALA A 82 -3.69 16.61 -4.18
N LYS A 83 -4.37 15.84 -5.04
CA LYS A 83 -4.07 15.81 -6.48
C LYS A 83 -4.32 17.18 -7.13
N SER A 84 -5.36 17.90 -6.70
CA SER A 84 -5.72 19.21 -7.24
C SER A 84 -4.82 20.35 -6.75
N GLU A 85 -4.09 20.16 -5.66
CA GLU A 85 -3.10 21.13 -5.15
C GLU A 85 -1.91 21.29 -6.12
N ILE A 86 -1.57 20.22 -6.85
CA ILE A 86 -0.54 20.26 -7.89
C ILE A 86 -1.13 20.89 -9.16
N LYS A 87 -0.76 22.15 -9.42
CA LYS A 87 -1.14 22.90 -10.62
C LYS A 87 -0.11 22.65 -11.75
N ASN A 88 0.22 23.71 -12.49
CA ASN A 88 1.26 23.67 -13.51
C ASN A 88 2.63 23.63 -12.85
N LEU A 89 3.50 22.76 -13.37
CA LEU A 89 4.89 22.67 -12.96
C LEU A 89 5.76 23.50 -13.92
N SER A 90 6.58 24.37 -13.36
CA SER A 90 7.62 25.09 -14.08
C SER A 90 8.76 24.16 -14.49
N ILE A 91 9.57 24.60 -15.46
CA ILE A 91 10.77 23.87 -15.88
C ILE A 91 11.77 23.67 -14.72
N LYS A 92 11.84 24.62 -13.78
CA LYS A 92 12.71 24.55 -12.61
C LYS A 92 12.22 23.49 -11.62
N GLU A 93 10.91 23.44 -11.37
CA GLU A 93 10.33 22.38 -10.53
C GLU A 93 10.50 21.02 -11.17
N PHE A 94 10.28 20.90 -12.48
CA PHE A 94 10.48 19.63 -13.18
C PHE A 94 11.95 19.17 -13.15
N PHE A 95 12.89 20.09 -13.30
CA PHE A 95 14.31 19.83 -13.10
C PHE A 95 14.56 19.22 -11.70
N LEU A 96 14.13 19.91 -10.64
CA LEU A 96 14.34 19.46 -9.25
C LEU A 96 13.66 18.11 -8.97
N ILE A 97 12.45 17.89 -9.48
CA ILE A 97 11.72 16.62 -9.34
C ILE A 97 12.55 15.47 -9.89
N GLY A 98 13.11 15.60 -11.11
CA GLY A 98 13.92 14.53 -11.69
C GLY A 98 15.25 14.32 -10.98
N VAL A 99 15.87 15.38 -10.44
CA VAL A 99 17.07 15.26 -9.59
C VAL A 99 16.76 14.44 -8.33
N VAL A 100 15.69 14.80 -7.60
CA VAL A 100 15.31 14.11 -6.37
C VAL A 100 14.85 12.68 -6.65
N LEU A 101 14.11 12.46 -7.75
CA LEU A 101 13.70 11.12 -8.19
C LEU A 101 14.90 10.22 -8.47
N TYR A 102 15.91 10.74 -9.20
CA TYR A 102 17.14 9.99 -9.44
C TYR A 102 17.95 9.81 -8.16
N TRP A 103 17.97 10.79 -7.26
CA TRP A 103 18.68 10.65 -5.99
C TRP A 103 18.12 9.51 -5.13
N ALA A 104 16.80 9.28 -5.20
CA ALA A 104 16.12 8.22 -4.47
C ALA A 104 16.33 6.82 -5.08
N GLU A 105 16.23 6.68 -6.41
CA GLU A 105 16.13 5.36 -7.08
C GLU A 105 17.24 5.11 -8.14
N GLY A 106 18.06 6.11 -8.40
CA GLY A 106 19.13 6.08 -9.39
C GLY A 106 20.42 5.47 -8.88
N THR A 107 21.28 5.03 -9.81
CA THR A 107 22.59 4.52 -9.48
C THR A 107 23.56 5.62 -9.10
N LYS A 108 24.35 5.39 -8.05
CA LYS A 108 25.46 6.24 -7.66
C LYS A 108 26.76 5.75 -8.31
N GLU A 109 27.58 6.68 -8.79
CA GLU A 109 28.95 6.36 -9.17
C GLU A 109 29.73 5.90 -7.93
N LYS A 110 30.58 4.90 -8.09
CA LYS A 110 31.41 4.38 -7.01
C LYS A 110 32.85 4.80 -7.25
N GLN A 111 33.53 5.32 -6.22
CA GLN A 111 34.92 5.79 -6.34
C GLN A 111 35.87 4.71 -6.90
N TYR A 112 35.69 3.45 -6.48
CA TYR A 112 36.48 2.32 -6.97
C TYR A 112 36.10 1.80 -8.37
N ARG A 113 35.06 2.37 -9.01
CA ARG A 113 34.58 1.99 -10.34
C ARG A 113 34.02 3.21 -11.09
N PRO A 114 34.89 4.16 -11.48
CA PRO A 114 34.47 5.33 -12.24
C PRO A 114 33.95 4.93 -13.62
N GLY A 115 33.09 5.77 -14.20
CA GLY A 115 32.48 5.55 -15.52
C GLY A 115 31.17 4.76 -15.48
N SER A 116 30.50 4.73 -14.31
CA SER A 116 29.18 4.11 -14.21
C SER A 116 28.14 4.90 -15.04
N PRO A 117 27.31 4.22 -15.85
CA PRO A 117 26.25 4.91 -16.59
C PRO A 117 25.13 5.35 -15.65
N THR A 118 24.38 6.36 -16.05
CA THR A 118 23.08 6.72 -15.46
C THR A 118 22.15 5.54 -15.61
N ALA A 119 21.68 4.99 -14.49
CA ALA A 119 20.66 3.97 -14.47
C ALA A 119 19.61 4.26 -13.39
N PHE A 120 18.36 3.99 -13.73
CA PHE A 120 17.19 4.22 -12.89
C PHE A 120 16.29 3.00 -12.97
N SER A 121 15.87 2.44 -11.82
CA SER A 121 15.06 1.22 -11.80
C SER A 121 13.82 1.43 -10.96
N ASN A 122 12.64 1.16 -11.51
CA ASN A 122 11.41 1.22 -10.74
C ASN A 122 10.35 0.25 -11.27
N MET A 123 9.38 -0.11 -10.42
CA MET A 123 8.23 -0.92 -10.82
C MET A 123 6.97 -0.10 -11.10
N ASP A 124 6.92 1.16 -10.66
CA ASP A 124 5.81 2.07 -10.94
C ASP A 124 5.94 2.67 -12.36
N PRO A 125 4.98 2.40 -13.26
CA PRO A 125 4.94 2.97 -14.61
C PRO A 125 4.99 4.51 -14.63
N LYS A 126 4.39 5.17 -13.64
CA LYS A 126 4.36 6.64 -13.57
C LYS A 126 5.74 7.21 -13.32
N MET A 127 6.54 6.59 -12.45
CA MET A 127 7.92 7.01 -12.19
C MET A 127 8.82 6.78 -13.40
N ILE A 128 8.62 5.67 -14.11
CA ILE A 128 9.32 5.37 -15.38
C ILE A 128 9.01 6.44 -16.43
N ILE A 129 7.74 6.77 -16.66
CA ILE A 129 7.34 7.80 -17.62
C ILE A 129 7.91 9.17 -17.23
N LEU A 130 7.79 9.53 -15.94
CA LEU A 130 8.29 10.82 -15.43
C LEU A 130 9.80 10.94 -15.65
N PHE A 131 10.56 9.87 -15.37
CA PHE A 131 12.01 9.87 -15.57
C PHE A 131 12.39 9.94 -17.05
N LEU A 132 11.70 9.22 -17.95
CA LEU A 132 11.93 9.31 -19.40
C LEU A 132 11.67 10.73 -19.92
N LYS A 133 10.57 11.36 -19.51
CA LYS A 133 10.27 12.75 -19.86
C LYS A 133 11.33 13.72 -19.34
N TRP A 134 11.84 13.49 -18.12
CA TRP A 134 12.90 14.32 -17.56
C TRP A 134 14.22 14.16 -18.32
N LEU A 135 14.57 12.94 -18.73
CA LEU A 135 15.75 12.70 -19.57
C LEU A 135 15.65 13.44 -20.92
N ASP A 136 14.48 13.43 -21.56
CA ASP A 136 14.25 14.10 -22.84
C ASP A 136 14.19 15.64 -22.67
N GLU A 137 13.26 16.13 -21.85
CA GLU A 137 12.93 17.56 -21.80
C GLU A 137 13.97 18.37 -21.01
N ILE A 138 14.56 17.81 -19.94
CA ILE A 138 15.51 18.51 -19.08
C ILE A 138 16.95 18.15 -19.44
N CYS A 139 17.28 16.86 -19.53
CA CYS A 139 18.66 16.42 -19.79
C CYS A 139 19.02 16.39 -21.29
N LYS A 140 18.05 16.56 -22.19
CA LYS A 140 18.23 16.53 -23.65
C LYS A 140 18.88 15.23 -24.15
N ILE A 141 18.50 14.10 -23.56
CA ILE A 141 19.02 12.78 -23.92
C ILE A 141 18.19 12.19 -25.07
N PRO A 142 18.80 11.87 -26.22
CA PRO A 142 18.08 11.27 -27.33
C PRO A 142 17.69 9.81 -27.05
N ASN A 143 16.55 9.39 -27.60
CA ASN A 143 15.99 8.05 -27.40
C ASN A 143 16.95 6.90 -27.76
N ASN A 144 17.81 7.08 -28.76
CA ASN A 144 18.80 6.07 -29.18
C ASN A 144 19.92 5.82 -28.16
N MET A 145 20.06 6.67 -27.14
CA MET A 145 20.98 6.47 -26.02
C MET A 145 20.33 5.71 -24.86
N ILE A 146 19.02 5.49 -24.88
CA ILE A 146 18.26 4.86 -23.81
C ILE A 146 18.17 3.36 -24.06
N LEU A 147 18.53 2.57 -23.05
CA LEU A 147 18.44 1.12 -23.04
C LEU A 147 17.52 0.66 -21.90
N PHE A 148 16.86 -0.47 -22.11
CA PHE A 148 15.94 -1.04 -21.14
C PHE A 148 16.36 -2.45 -20.73
N GLU A 149 16.19 -2.75 -19.45
CA GLU A 149 16.35 -4.09 -18.87
C GLU A 149 15.13 -4.39 -18.01
N ILE A 150 14.44 -5.51 -18.28
CA ILE A 150 13.34 -5.97 -17.45
C ILE A 150 13.88 -6.98 -16.44
N MET A 151 13.59 -6.76 -15.16
CA MET A 151 13.88 -7.71 -14.09
C MET A 151 12.56 -8.26 -13.55
N ILE A 152 12.31 -9.55 -13.74
CA ILE A 152 11.08 -10.21 -13.31
C ILE A 152 11.37 -11.54 -12.62
N HIS A 153 10.48 -11.97 -11.72
CA HIS A 153 10.63 -13.25 -11.04
C HIS A 153 10.35 -14.42 -11.99
N ALA A 154 11.08 -15.53 -11.82
CA ALA A 154 10.97 -16.70 -12.68
C ALA A 154 9.58 -17.35 -12.71
N SER A 155 8.74 -17.13 -11.68
CA SER A 155 7.33 -17.56 -11.67
C SER A 155 6.47 -16.91 -12.77
N HIS A 156 6.97 -15.84 -13.42
CA HIS A 156 6.28 -15.15 -14.50
C HIS A 156 6.96 -15.36 -15.85
N LYS A 157 7.77 -16.43 -16.00
CA LYS A 157 8.48 -16.72 -17.26
C LYS A 157 7.53 -16.83 -18.46
N GLU A 158 6.35 -17.43 -18.28
CA GLU A 158 5.34 -17.56 -19.34
C GLU A 158 4.70 -16.22 -19.74
N ARG A 159 4.92 -15.14 -18.97
CA ARG A 159 4.35 -13.80 -19.21
C ARG A 159 5.37 -12.81 -19.77
N ILE A 160 6.56 -13.25 -20.17
CA ILE A 160 7.63 -12.34 -20.60
C ILE A 160 7.16 -11.44 -21.75
N ASP A 161 6.48 -11.98 -22.76
CA ASP A 161 6.03 -11.19 -23.90
C ASP A 161 4.93 -10.19 -23.52
N GLU A 162 3.99 -10.58 -22.67
CA GLU A 162 2.99 -9.66 -22.09
C GLU A 162 3.68 -8.49 -21.36
N VAL A 163 4.71 -8.78 -20.58
CA VAL A 163 5.47 -7.79 -19.82
C VAL A 163 6.27 -6.86 -20.73
N ARG A 164 6.86 -7.38 -21.80
CA ARG A 164 7.54 -6.57 -22.83
C ARG A 164 6.56 -5.62 -23.51
N GLN A 165 5.38 -6.12 -23.90
CA GLN A 165 4.32 -5.32 -24.50
C GLN A 165 3.79 -4.25 -23.54
N PHE A 166 3.64 -4.57 -22.26
CA PHE A 166 3.25 -3.62 -21.23
C PHE A 166 4.22 -2.43 -21.14
N TRP A 167 5.53 -2.72 -21.06
CA TRP A 167 6.55 -1.67 -20.96
C TRP A 167 6.72 -0.90 -22.27
N SER A 168 6.59 -1.56 -23.42
CA SER A 168 6.55 -0.89 -24.73
C SER A 168 5.40 0.12 -24.80
N LYS A 169 4.18 -0.30 -24.45
CA LYS A 169 3.00 0.58 -24.42
C LYS A 169 3.15 1.72 -23.41
N THR A 170 3.74 1.45 -22.25
CA THR A 170 3.90 2.43 -21.17
C THR A 170 4.92 3.51 -21.55
N THR A 171 6.00 3.14 -22.21
CA THR A 171 7.13 4.04 -22.51
C THR A 171 7.03 4.68 -23.90
N GLY A 172 6.26 4.09 -24.81
CA GLY A 172 6.20 4.48 -26.22
C GLY A 172 7.35 3.96 -27.09
N PHE A 173 8.29 3.18 -26.52
CA PHE A 173 9.40 2.58 -27.27
C PHE A 173 8.96 1.27 -27.93
N SER A 174 9.54 0.94 -29.09
CA SER A 174 9.33 -0.37 -29.74
C SER A 174 9.62 -1.53 -28.79
N VAL A 175 8.84 -2.61 -28.89
CA VAL A 175 8.99 -3.85 -28.10
C VAL A 175 10.38 -4.49 -28.23
N ASP A 176 11.10 -4.21 -29.32
CA ASP A 176 12.46 -4.69 -29.57
C ASP A 176 13.49 -4.10 -28.59
N ASN A 177 13.22 -2.90 -28.08
CA ASN A 177 14.04 -2.27 -27.05
C ASN A 177 13.97 -3.00 -25.70
N PHE A 178 12.98 -3.88 -25.52
CA PHE A 178 12.74 -4.66 -24.31
C PHE A 178 13.18 -6.13 -24.46
N SER A 179 14.15 -6.39 -25.32
CA SER A 179 14.71 -7.75 -25.55
C SER A 179 15.46 -8.30 -24.34
N LYS A 180 16.01 -7.42 -23.48
CA LYS A 180 16.85 -7.83 -22.35
C LYS A 180 16.03 -8.07 -21.08
N VAL A 181 15.78 -9.35 -20.77
CA VAL A 181 14.99 -9.80 -19.61
C VAL A 181 15.81 -10.68 -18.69
N TYR A 182 15.82 -10.33 -17.40
CA TYR A 182 16.50 -11.05 -16.33
C TYR A 182 15.50 -11.74 -15.41
N LEU A 183 15.58 -13.08 -15.36
CA LEU A 183 14.77 -13.90 -14.47
C LEU A 183 15.44 -14.04 -13.09
N LYS A 184 14.77 -13.51 -12.07
CA LYS A 184 15.20 -13.63 -10.68
C LYS A 184 14.73 -14.96 -10.10
N ASN A 185 15.69 -15.81 -9.73
CA ASN A 185 15.48 -17.13 -9.14
C ASN A 185 15.65 -17.09 -7.62
N ASN A 186 14.73 -16.43 -6.91
CA ASN A 186 14.74 -16.47 -5.45
C ASN A 186 13.68 -17.47 -4.97
N LYS A 187 14.11 -18.65 -4.47
CA LYS A 187 13.20 -19.67 -3.91
C LYS A 187 12.59 -19.18 -2.59
N ILE A 188 11.51 -18.40 -2.65
CA ILE A 188 10.75 -18.00 -1.45
C ILE A 188 9.61 -19.02 -1.27
N LYS A 189 9.76 -19.93 -0.29
CA LYS A 189 8.79 -21.02 -0.01
C LYS A 189 7.37 -20.52 0.32
N LYS A 190 7.23 -19.33 0.93
CA LYS A 190 5.97 -18.61 1.16
C LYS A 190 6.25 -17.12 1.11
N THR A 191 5.74 -16.42 0.10
CA THR A 191 5.84 -14.97 0.02
C THR A 191 4.56 -14.32 0.51
N ASN A 192 4.67 -13.39 1.47
CA ASN A 192 3.55 -12.52 1.86
C ASN A 192 3.34 -11.36 0.86
N ARG A 193 4.11 -11.32 -0.24
CA ARG A 193 3.96 -10.31 -1.29
C ARG A 193 2.60 -10.50 -1.96
N LYS A 194 1.81 -9.44 -1.97
CA LYS A 194 0.53 -9.37 -2.71
C LYS A 194 0.73 -9.01 -4.19
N ASN A 195 1.93 -8.57 -4.57
CA ASN A 195 2.31 -8.22 -5.94
C ASN A 195 2.82 -9.44 -6.71
N THR A 196 2.04 -10.53 -6.70
CA THR A 196 2.33 -11.80 -7.41
C THR A 196 1.28 -12.13 -8.46
N GLY A 197 0.24 -11.30 -8.60
CA GLY A 197 -0.82 -11.48 -9.60
C GLY A 197 -0.44 -10.93 -10.98
N GLU A 198 -1.39 -11.02 -11.91
CA GLU A 198 -1.26 -10.59 -13.30
C GLU A 198 -0.89 -9.10 -13.46
N LYS A 199 -1.16 -8.26 -12.46
CA LYS A 199 -0.79 -6.83 -12.53
C LYS A 199 0.71 -6.57 -12.30
N TYR A 200 1.49 -7.59 -11.94
CA TYR A 200 2.93 -7.48 -11.74
C TYR A 200 3.68 -7.66 -13.07
N HIS A 201 4.39 -6.60 -13.50
CA HIS A 201 5.16 -6.55 -14.74
C HIS A 201 6.68 -6.43 -14.50
N GLY A 202 7.15 -6.79 -13.31
CA GLY A 202 8.57 -6.68 -12.97
C GLY A 202 9.03 -5.26 -12.65
N VAL A 203 10.35 -5.10 -12.55
CA VAL A 203 11.05 -3.82 -12.44
C VAL A 203 11.62 -3.48 -13.80
N LEU A 204 11.36 -2.28 -14.31
CA LEU A 204 12.03 -1.77 -15.48
C LEU A 204 13.24 -0.95 -15.05
N LYS A 205 14.39 -1.26 -15.64
CA LYS A 205 15.61 -0.48 -15.50
C LYS A 205 15.88 0.26 -16.79
N ILE A 206 15.99 1.57 -16.68
CA ILE A 206 16.42 2.50 -17.72
C ILE A 206 17.92 2.70 -17.54
N MET A 207 18.68 2.64 -18.64
CA MET A 207 20.09 3.00 -18.67
C MET A 207 20.36 3.98 -19.80
N VAL A 208 21.22 4.97 -19.56
CA VAL A 208 21.65 5.91 -20.59
C VAL A 208 23.09 5.56 -20.98
N ARG A 209 23.35 5.35 -22.27
CA ARG A 209 24.72 5.07 -22.76
C ARG A 209 25.60 6.32 -22.62
N ARG A 210 26.91 6.12 -22.42
CA ARG A 210 27.92 7.20 -22.41
C ARG A 210 27.56 8.39 -21.49
N SER A 211 27.02 8.09 -20.31
CA SER A 211 26.35 9.07 -19.43
C SER A 211 27.02 9.28 -18.07
N SER A 212 28.28 8.89 -17.90
CA SER A 212 29.02 9.11 -16.63
C SER A 212 29.01 10.58 -16.20
N ASN A 213 29.10 11.51 -17.16
CA ASN A 213 28.99 12.95 -16.88
C ASN A 213 27.61 13.33 -16.32
N LEU A 214 26.53 12.70 -16.80
CA LEU A 214 25.19 12.95 -16.30
C LEU A 214 25.04 12.46 -14.85
N VAL A 215 25.58 11.28 -14.51
CA VAL A 215 25.59 10.79 -13.11
C VAL A 215 26.26 11.80 -12.17
N ARG A 216 27.42 12.33 -12.57
CA ARG A 216 28.17 13.32 -11.78
C ARG A 216 27.42 14.65 -11.65
N LYS A 217 26.82 15.13 -12.75
CA LYS A 217 25.96 16.33 -12.72
C LYS A 217 24.81 16.14 -11.73
N ILE A 218 24.14 14.99 -11.77
CA ILE A 218 23.03 14.72 -10.85
C ILE A 218 23.50 14.68 -9.40
N ALA A 219 24.64 14.03 -9.11
CA ALA A 219 25.21 14.03 -7.77
C ALA A 219 25.47 15.46 -7.26
N GLY A 220 26.10 16.31 -8.09
CA GLY A 220 26.33 17.71 -7.74
C GLY A 220 25.04 18.51 -7.57
N TRP A 221 24.01 18.25 -8.37
CA TRP A 221 22.69 18.86 -8.20
C TRP A 221 22.03 18.43 -6.88
N SER A 222 22.11 17.14 -6.52
CA SER A 222 21.59 16.63 -5.25
C SER A 222 22.27 17.25 -4.05
N ASP A 223 23.60 17.35 -4.07
CA ASP A 223 24.37 17.99 -3.00
C ASP A 223 24.04 19.49 -2.90
N GLY A 224 23.92 20.18 -4.04
CA GLY A 224 23.51 21.59 -4.06
C GLY A 224 22.10 21.82 -3.49
N ILE A 225 21.14 20.91 -3.74
CA ILE A 225 19.81 20.96 -3.11
C ILE A 225 19.93 20.79 -1.60
N PHE A 226 20.70 19.79 -1.16
CA PHE A 226 20.91 19.54 0.26
C PHE A 226 21.53 20.74 0.97
N GLU A 227 22.60 21.31 0.43
CA GLU A 227 23.27 22.49 1.01
C GLU A 227 22.32 23.68 1.12
N LYS A 228 21.50 23.95 0.09
CA LYS A 228 20.56 25.08 0.13
C LYS A 228 19.42 24.88 1.13
N ILE A 229 19.02 23.64 1.42
CA ILE A 229 17.99 23.35 2.43
C ILE A 229 18.60 23.33 3.83
N ALA A 230 19.77 22.70 4.00
CA ALA A 230 20.41 22.53 5.30
C ALA A 230 21.08 23.82 5.81
N ASN A 231 21.62 24.64 4.91
CA ASN A 231 22.37 25.86 5.25
C ASN A 231 21.52 27.14 5.14
N ASN A 232 20.26 27.05 4.71
CA ASN A 232 19.32 28.15 4.88
C ASN A 232 18.91 28.22 6.36
N LYS A 233 19.72 28.92 7.16
CA LYS A 233 19.32 29.54 8.42
C LYS A 233 18.96 31.00 8.18
#